data_AF-A0A1G7EBM1-F1
#
_entry.id   AF-A0A1G7EBM1-F1
#
_cell.length_a   1.000
_cell.length_b   1.000
_cell.length_c   1.000
_cell.angle_alpha   90.00
_cell.angle_beta   90.00
_cell.angle_gamma   90.00
#
_symmetry.space_group_name_H-M   'P 1'
#
loop_
_entity.id
_entity.type
_entity.pdbx_description
1 polymer ?
#
loop_
_entity_poly.entity_id
_entity_poly.type
_entity_poly.pdbx_seq_one_letter_code
_entity_poly.pdbx_strand_id
1 'polypeptide(L)'
;MGSVFGALFSVGIPVAVTAYLLIGWLIHSGRLQSFSNRKELNEHIRGIKKEKKEQKKELKKKKEKHAKESDLAFRKWLQFGGGFYGTAALYTFVVNEIADIFRFLVKILNFAAWEIDWALGSIINFLVRTFIDLLINSLQNFLAAILWFMEWGADDDGLRVGMNFVMAYVGYGIGSRLANDHAARDVGHPRLWRWTQRMRAKRKGEETAEEKQ
;
A
#
# COMPACT_ATOMS: atom_id res chain seq x y z
N MET A 1 -21.28 18.82 -11.80
CA MET A 1 -21.21 17.34 -11.97
C MET A 1 -19.80 16.81 -12.21
N GLY A 2 -18.90 17.55 -12.89
CA GLY A 2 -17.53 17.09 -13.18
C GLY A 2 -16.70 16.65 -11.94
N SER A 3 -16.80 17.37 -10.82
CA SER A 3 -15.99 17.09 -9.62
C SER A 3 -16.39 15.79 -8.90
N VAL A 4 -17.66 15.38 -8.98
CA VAL A 4 -18.16 14.15 -8.35
C VAL A 4 -17.70 12.93 -9.13
N PHE A 5 -17.88 12.94 -10.45
CA PHE A 5 -17.39 11.87 -11.31
C PHE A 5 -15.86 11.79 -11.30
N GLY A 6 -15.18 12.94 -11.34
CA GLY A 6 -13.73 13.02 -11.19
C GLY A 6 -13.25 12.31 -9.93
N ALA A 7 -13.77 12.69 -8.76
CA ALA A 7 -13.41 12.06 -7.48
C ALA A 7 -13.80 10.57 -7.39
N LEU A 8 -14.92 10.17 -8.00
CA LEU A 8 -15.34 8.77 -8.05
C LEU A 8 -14.33 7.91 -8.81
N PHE A 9 -13.89 8.35 -9.98
CA PHE A 9 -12.97 7.58 -10.82
C PHE A 9 -11.50 7.70 -10.40
N SER A 10 -11.08 8.86 -9.89
CA SER A 10 -9.70 9.07 -9.43
C SER A 10 -9.45 8.49 -8.04
N VAL A 11 -10.44 8.46 -7.15
CA VAL A 11 -10.24 8.01 -5.77
C VAL A 11 -11.25 6.97 -5.32
N GLY A 12 -12.55 7.17 -5.56
CA GLY A 12 -13.60 6.29 -5.03
C GLY A 12 -13.45 4.82 -5.46
N ILE A 13 -13.45 4.57 -6.76
CA ILE A 13 -13.30 3.22 -7.34
C ILE A 13 -11.91 2.65 -7.02
N PRO A 14 -10.79 3.38 -7.25
CA PRO A 14 -9.49 2.83 -6.92
C PRO A 14 -9.33 2.46 -5.45
N VAL A 15 -9.79 3.29 -4.51
CA VAL A 15 -9.76 2.98 -3.08
C VAL A 15 -10.65 1.78 -2.75
N ALA A 16 -11.80 1.62 -3.41
CA ALA A 16 -12.63 0.43 -3.24
C ALA A 16 -11.90 -0.85 -3.68
N VAL A 17 -11.23 -0.80 -4.84
CA VAL A 17 -10.42 -1.92 -5.35
C VAL A 17 -9.25 -2.22 -4.42
N THR A 18 -8.50 -1.20 -3.99
CA THR A 18 -7.38 -1.37 -3.04
C THR A 18 -7.86 -1.93 -1.71
N ALA A 19 -8.98 -1.44 -1.17
CA ALA A 19 -9.58 -1.97 0.04
C ALA A 19 -9.98 -3.44 -0.12
N TYR A 20 -10.65 -3.77 -1.22
CA TYR A 20 -11.07 -5.14 -1.52
C TYR A 20 -9.86 -6.09 -1.57
N LEU A 21 -8.84 -5.72 -2.34
CA LEU A 21 -7.64 -6.54 -2.51
C LEU A 21 -6.87 -6.71 -1.20
N LEU A 22 -6.66 -5.61 -0.48
CA LEU A 22 -5.86 -5.61 0.74
C LEU A 22 -6.56 -6.32 1.90
N ILE A 23 -7.83 -6.01 2.16
CA ILE A 23 -8.60 -6.65 3.23
C ILE A 23 -8.83 -8.13 2.90
N GLY A 24 -9.17 -8.45 1.66
CA GLY A 24 -9.31 -9.83 1.20
C GLY A 24 -8.01 -10.62 1.41
N TRP A 25 -6.89 -10.05 0.99
CA TRP A 25 -5.56 -10.64 1.21
C TRP A 25 -5.25 -10.86 2.70
N LEU A 26 -5.60 -9.91 3.57
CA LEU A 26 -5.39 -10.02 5.02
C LEU A 26 -6.25 -11.12 5.67
N ILE A 27 -7.51 -11.26 5.26
CA ILE A 27 -8.40 -12.32 5.77
C ILE A 27 -7.87 -13.69 5.34
N HIS A 28 -7.56 -13.87 4.05
CA HIS A 28 -7.11 -15.17 3.53
C HIS A 28 -5.72 -15.58 4.04
N SER A 29 -4.85 -14.61 4.31
CA SER A 29 -3.56 -14.87 4.96
C SER A 29 -3.69 -15.18 6.46
N GLY A 30 -4.88 -15.03 7.04
CA GLY A 30 -5.13 -15.24 8.47
C GLY A 30 -4.63 -14.10 9.36
N ARG A 31 -4.25 -12.96 8.77
CA ARG A 31 -3.80 -11.75 9.48
C ARG A 31 -4.97 -10.93 10.00
N LEU A 32 -6.17 -11.15 9.48
CA LEU A 32 -7.41 -10.50 9.88
C LEU A 32 -8.51 -11.54 10.01
N GLN A 33 -9.32 -11.45 11.06
CA GLN A 33 -10.53 -12.25 11.18
C GLN A 33 -11.68 -11.59 10.39
N SER A 34 -12.65 -12.40 9.95
CA SER A 34 -13.90 -11.89 9.41
C SER A 34 -14.54 -10.96 10.45
N PHE A 35 -15.21 -9.91 9.98
CA PHE A 35 -15.80 -8.88 10.84
C PHE A 35 -17.24 -8.59 10.42
N SER A 36 -18.07 -8.14 11.35
CA SER A 36 -19.48 -7.82 11.11
C SER A 36 -19.69 -6.34 10.77
N ASN A 37 -18.82 -5.47 11.28
CA ASN A 37 -18.94 -4.03 11.11
C ASN A 37 -17.58 -3.31 11.08
N ARG A 38 -17.59 -2.02 10.73
CA ARG A 38 -16.37 -1.19 10.62
C ARG A 38 -15.65 -1.00 11.95
N LYS A 39 -16.36 -1.04 13.08
CA LYS A 39 -15.75 -0.88 14.41
C LYS A 39 -14.86 -2.07 14.73
N GLU A 40 -15.35 -3.28 14.49
CA GLU A 40 -14.61 -4.53 14.65
C GLU A 40 -13.39 -4.59 13.72
N LEU A 41 -13.54 -4.21 12.45
CA LEU A 41 -12.40 -4.07 11.52
C LEU A 41 -11.33 -3.13 12.09
N ASN A 42 -11.72 -1.97 12.61
CA ASN A 42 -10.78 -1.01 13.19
C ASN A 42 -10.12 -1.55 14.47
N GLU A 43 -10.83 -2.34 15.28
CA GLU A 43 -10.29 -3.00 16.46
C GLU A 43 -9.24 -4.05 16.10
N HIS A 44 -9.52 -4.91 15.11
CA HIS A 44 -8.54 -5.88 14.59
C HIS A 44 -7.27 -5.17 14.07
N ILE A 45 -7.42 -4.09 13.30
CA ILE A 45 -6.29 -3.31 12.79
C ILE A 45 -5.47 -2.68 13.92
N ARG A 46 -6.13 -2.19 14.98
CA ARG A 46 -5.46 -1.68 16.18
C ARG A 46 -4.71 -2.78 16.93
N GLY A 47 -5.28 -3.97 17.04
CA GLY A 47 -4.63 -5.16 17.61
C GLY A 47 -3.34 -5.49 16.87
N ILE A 48 -3.41 -5.67 15.55
CA ILE A 48 -2.27 -5.93 14.67
C ILE A 48 -1.14 -4.91 14.87
N LYS A 49 -1.49 -3.61 14.97
CA LYS A 49 -0.49 -2.56 15.21
C LYS A 49 0.20 -2.68 16.56
N LYS A 50 -0.55 -3.02 17.61
CA LYS A 50 -0.01 -3.20 18.97
C LYS A 50 0.94 -4.39 19.01
N GLU A 51 0.50 -5.54 18.49
CA GLU A 51 1.31 -6.75 18.38
C GLU A 51 2.63 -6.48 17.65
N LYS A 52 2.59 -5.82 16.49
CA LYS A 52 3.82 -5.44 15.77
C LYS A 52 4.73 -4.51 16.55
N LYS A 53 4.16 -3.56 17.29
CA LYS A 53 4.94 -2.64 18.11
C LYS A 53 5.63 -3.37 19.26
N GLU A 54 4.96 -4.34 19.87
CA GLU A 54 5.49 -5.19 20.93
C GLU A 54 6.57 -6.12 20.40
N GLN A 55 6.30 -6.87 19.32
CA GLN A 55 7.31 -7.70 18.64
C GLN A 55 8.57 -6.88 18.29
N LYS A 56 8.42 -5.68 17.73
CA LYS A 56 9.56 -4.81 17.41
C LYS A 56 10.35 -4.38 18.66
N LYS A 57 9.70 -4.19 19.81
CA LYS A 57 10.38 -3.90 21.07
C LYS A 57 11.13 -5.12 21.59
N GLU A 58 10.53 -6.30 21.51
CA GLU A 58 11.16 -7.56 21.96
C GLU A 58 12.38 -7.91 21.12
N LEU A 59 12.27 -7.84 19.78
CA LEU A 59 13.38 -8.04 18.85
C LEU A 59 14.55 -7.08 19.15
N LYS A 60 14.24 -5.80 19.43
CA LYS A 60 15.25 -4.82 19.84
C LYS A 60 15.92 -5.17 21.16
N LYS A 61 15.17 -5.66 22.15
CA LYS A 61 15.71 -6.11 23.45
C LYS A 61 16.63 -7.32 23.27
N LYS A 62 16.25 -8.27 22.42
CA LYS A 62 17.02 -9.49 22.13
C LYS A 62 18.22 -9.27 21.20
N LYS A 63 18.45 -8.03 20.70
CA LYS A 63 19.44 -7.71 19.65
C LYS A 63 19.31 -8.60 18.40
N GLU A 64 18.14 -9.17 18.17
CA GLU A 64 17.86 -10.03 17.03
C GLU A 64 17.62 -9.16 15.78
N LYS A 65 18.19 -9.60 14.65
CA LYS A 65 17.87 -8.98 13.36
C LYS A 65 16.37 -9.13 13.10
N HIS A 66 15.77 -8.04 12.62
CA HIS A 66 14.34 -7.91 12.36
C HIS A 66 13.68 -9.20 11.86
N ALA A 67 12.53 -9.58 12.44
CA ALA A 67 11.68 -10.62 11.91
C ALA A 67 11.45 -10.40 10.41
N LYS A 68 11.64 -11.46 9.61
CA LYS A 68 11.40 -11.51 8.15
C LYS A 68 9.90 -11.38 7.87
N GLU A 69 9.32 -10.21 8.10
CA GLU A 69 8.08 -9.87 7.43
C GLU A 69 8.37 -9.46 6.00
N SER A 70 8.20 -10.42 5.10
CA SER A 70 8.44 -10.30 3.67
C SER A 70 7.42 -9.44 2.93
N ASP A 71 6.37 -8.92 3.59
CA ASP A 71 5.30 -8.22 2.90
C ASP A 71 5.43 -6.69 2.98
N LEU A 72 5.94 -6.10 1.90
CA LEU A 72 6.14 -4.66 1.75
C LEU A 72 4.82 -3.88 1.78
N ALA A 73 3.79 -4.37 1.09
CA ALA A 73 2.50 -3.68 0.98
C ALA A 73 1.81 -3.56 2.34
N PHE A 74 1.83 -4.64 3.14
CA PHE A 74 1.31 -4.63 4.50
C PHE A 74 2.06 -3.67 5.42
N ARG A 75 3.39 -3.65 5.34
CA ARG A 75 4.21 -2.75 6.15
C ARG A 75 3.94 -1.28 5.80
N LYS A 76 3.88 -0.95 4.51
CA LYS A 76 3.54 0.40 4.02
C LYS A 76 2.13 0.82 4.43
N TRP A 77 1.14 -0.06 4.28
CA TRP A 77 -0.22 0.21 4.73
C TRP A 77 -0.30 0.57 6.22
N LEU A 78 0.36 -0.22 7.08
CA LEU A 78 0.41 0.06 8.52
C LEU A 78 1.21 1.34 8.85
N GLN A 79 2.26 1.65 8.07
CA GLN A 79 3.01 2.90 8.18
C GLN A 79 2.11 4.10 7.91
N PHE A 80 1.22 4.01 6.93
CA PHE A 80 0.18 5.02 6.67
C PHE A 80 -1.02 4.95 7.63
N GLY A 81 -0.91 4.21 8.75
CA GLY A 81 -1.96 4.15 9.75
C GLY A 81 -3.03 3.09 9.51
N GLY A 82 -2.95 2.29 8.46
CA GLY A 82 -3.92 1.23 8.17
C GLY A 82 -5.37 1.72 8.04
N GLY A 83 -6.31 0.79 7.97
CA GLY A 83 -7.74 1.09 7.84
C GLY A 83 -8.04 2.01 6.66
N PHE A 84 -9.04 2.88 6.80
CA PHE A 84 -9.46 3.82 5.75
C PHE A 84 -8.31 4.67 5.22
N TYR A 85 -7.68 5.45 6.11
CA TYR A 85 -6.66 6.42 5.72
C TYR A 85 -5.43 5.73 5.13
N GLY A 86 -4.98 4.63 5.76
CA GLY A 86 -3.85 3.86 5.25
C GLY A 86 -4.12 3.23 3.88
N THR A 87 -5.36 2.84 3.58
CA THR A 87 -5.72 2.29 2.28
C THR A 87 -5.68 3.37 1.18
N ALA A 88 -6.23 4.56 1.44
CA ALA A 88 -6.18 5.66 0.48
C ALA A 88 -4.76 6.19 0.23
N ALA A 89 -3.96 6.28 1.30
CA ALA A 89 -2.56 6.63 1.21
C ALA A 89 -1.75 5.56 0.46
N LEU A 90 -1.97 4.27 0.75
CA LEU A 90 -1.30 3.18 0.04
C LEU A 90 -1.62 3.21 -1.46
N TYR A 91 -2.89 3.41 -1.81
CA TYR A 91 -3.31 3.56 -3.21
C TYR A 91 -2.50 4.66 -3.92
N THR A 92 -2.49 5.86 -3.35
CA THR A 92 -1.81 7.02 -3.92
C THR A 92 -0.30 6.78 -4.02
N PHE A 93 0.30 6.22 -2.96
CA PHE A 93 1.72 5.86 -2.95
C PHE A 93 2.07 4.91 -4.10
N VAL A 94 1.28 3.84 -4.28
CA VAL A 94 1.54 2.84 -5.33
C VAL A 94 1.41 3.43 -6.73
N VAL A 95 0.38 4.24 -6.98
CA VAL A 95 0.19 4.86 -8.29
C VAL A 95 1.35 5.79 -8.63
N ASN A 96 1.75 6.66 -7.70
CA ASN A 96 2.82 7.61 -7.93
C ASN A 96 4.18 6.91 -8.09
N GLU A 97 4.46 5.89 -7.27
CA GLU A 97 5.70 5.13 -7.38
C GLU A 97 5.79 4.37 -8.72
N ILE A 98 4.69 3.80 -9.21
CA ILE A 98 4.64 3.15 -10.52
C ILE A 98 4.91 4.18 -11.63
N ALA A 99 4.27 5.36 -11.57
CA ALA A 99 4.49 6.41 -12.54
C ALA A 99 5.95 6.88 -12.57
N ASP A 100 6.59 7.01 -11.41
CA ASP A 100 8.00 7.37 -11.30
C ASP A 100 8.93 6.30 -11.84
N ILE A 101 8.65 5.02 -11.57
CA ILE A 101 9.39 3.90 -12.16
C ILE A 101 9.29 3.96 -13.68
N PHE A 102 8.11 4.21 -14.25
CA PHE A 102 7.96 4.36 -15.70
C PHE A 102 8.72 5.57 -16.25
N ARG A 103 8.66 6.74 -15.59
CA ARG A 103 9.43 7.92 -15.99
C ARG A 103 10.93 7.66 -15.94
N PHE A 104 11.41 6.97 -14.92
CA PHE A 104 12.80 6.56 -14.77
C PHE A 104 13.22 5.59 -15.90
N LEU A 105 12.40 4.59 -16.20
CA LEU A 105 12.65 3.65 -17.30
C LEU A 105 12.71 4.37 -18.65
N VAL A 106 11.78 5.28 -18.93
CA VAL A 106 11.81 6.08 -20.17
C VAL A 106 13.06 6.98 -20.24
N LYS A 107 13.44 7.62 -19.12
CA LYS A 107 14.67 8.44 -19.03
C LYS A 107 15.93 7.62 -19.33
N ILE A 108 16.01 6.39 -18.81
CA ILE A 108 17.13 5.48 -19.09
C ILE A 108 17.11 5.00 -20.54
N LEU A 109 15.95 4.62 -21.10
CA LEU A 109 15.91 4.11 -22.47
C LEU A 109 16.16 5.19 -23.53
N ASN A 110 15.99 6.47 -23.18
CA ASN A 110 16.27 7.59 -24.07
C ASN A 110 17.74 8.05 -24.00
N PHE A 111 18.65 7.25 -24.55
CA PHE A 111 20.10 7.53 -24.58
C PHE A 111 20.47 8.89 -25.18
N ALA A 112 19.66 9.42 -26.12
CA ALA A 112 19.88 10.73 -26.71
C ALA A 112 19.65 11.89 -25.72
N ALA A 113 18.83 11.68 -24.69
CA ALA A 113 18.53 12.68 -23.65
C ALA A 113 19.51 12.63 -22.47
N TRP A 114 20.54 11.78 -22.52
CA TRP A 114 21.46 11.63 -21.40
C TRP A 114 22.38 12.83 -21.22
N GLU A 115 22.60 13.65 -22.27
CA GLU A 115 23.49 14.83 -22.24
C GLU A 115 24.87 14.53 -21.59
N ILE A 116 25.32 13.27 -21.68
CA ILE A 116 26.59 12.83 -21.09
C ILE A 116 27.71 13.12 -22.09
N ASP A 117 28.54 14.11 -21.77
CA ASP A 117 29.94 14.10 -22.23
C ASP A 117 30.67 12.93 -21.53
N TRP A 118 31.35 12.05 -22.27
CA TRP A 118 31.95 10.81 -21.74
C TRP A 118 33.15 11.03 -20.78
N ALA A 119 33.40 12.28 -20.38
CA ALA A 119 34.29 12.63 -19.29
C ALA A 119 33.79 12.06 -17.94
N LEU A 120 34.72 11.54 -17.13
CA LEU A 120 34.42 10.97 -15.80
C LEU A 120 33.58 11.89 -14.90
N GLY A 121 33.85 13.19 -14.93
CA GLY A 121 33.10 14.16 -14.12
C GLY A 121 31.61 14.26 -14.50
N SER A 122 31.29 14.16 -15.79
CA SER A 122 29.92 14.21 -16.28
C SER A 122 29.14 12.93 -15.96
N ILE A 123 29.79 11.77 -16.07
CA ILE A 123 29.22 10.47 -15.65
C ILE A 123 28.89 10.50 -14.15
N ILE A 124 29.81 10.98 -13.30
CA ILE A 124 29.57 11.10 -11.86
C ILE A 124 28.39 12.07 -11.60
N ASN A 125 28.36 13.22 -12.26
CA ASN A 125 27.28 14.20 -12.10
C ASN A 125 25.92 13.60 -12.50
N PHE A 126 25.85 12.88 -13.62
CA PHE A 126 24.64 12.18 -14.06
C PHE A 126 24.15 11.16 -13.02
N LEU A 127 25.06 10.34 -12.48
CA LEU A 127 24.73 9.34 -11.46
C LEU A 127 24.24 9.99 -10.16
N VAL A 128 24.94 11.01 -9.68
CA VAL A 128 24.57 11.74 -8.47
C VAL A 128 23.22 12.43 -8.65
N ARG A 129 22.99 13.12 -9.78
CA ARG A 129 21.71 13.78 -10.06
C ARG A 129 20.57 12.78 -10.15
N THR A 130 20.78 11.66 -10.86
CA THR A 130 19.76 10.61 -10.99
C THR A 130 19.42 9.98 -9.63
N PHE A 131 20.43 9.77 -8.78
CA PHE A 131 20.21 9.26 -7.42
C PHE A 131 19.46 10.26 -6.54
N ILE A 132 19.83 11.55 -6.58
CA ILE A 132 19.15 12.62 -5.85
C ILE A 132 17.70 12.75 -6.32
N ASP A 133 17.45 12.75 -7.63
CA ASP A 133 16.10 12.78 -8.21
C ASP A 133 15.26 11.62 -7.68
N LEU A 134 15.82 10.39 -7.65
CA LEU A 134 15.13 9.22 -7.12
C LEU A 134 14.76 9.39 -5.65
N LEU A 135 15.67 9.90 -4.81
CA LEU A 135 15.40 10.15 -3.39
C LEU A 135 14.32 11.23 -3.18
N ILE A 136 14.40 12.33 -3.92
CA ILE A 136 13.44 13.44 -3.82
C ILE A 136 12.06 12.97 -4.26
N ASN A 137 11.96 12.29 -5.40
CA ASN A 137 10.70 11.75 -5.92
C ASN A 137 10.06 10.75 -4.93
N SER A 138 10.86 9.85 -4.35
CA SER A 138 10.37 8.91 -3.34
C SER A 138 9.81 9.62 -2.10
N LEU A 139 10.47 10.70 -1.65
CA LEU A 139 9.98 11.52 -0.54
C LEU A 139 8.69 12.27 -0.92
N GLN A 140 8.63 12.85 -2.12
CA GLN A 140 7.43 13.53 -2.63
C GLN A 140 6.25 12.56 -2.74
N ASN A 141 6.43 11.35 -3.27
CA ASN A 141 5.40 10.32 -3.32
C ASN A 141 4.90 9.94 -1.93
N PHE A 142 5.81 9.87 -0.95
CA PHE A 142 5.44 9.60 0.43
C PHE A 142 4.60 10.72 1.03
N LEU A 143 4.96 11.99 0.78
CA LEU A 143 4.17 13.15 1.24
C LEU A 143 2.83 13.26 0.51
N ALA A 144 2.81 13.05 -0.80
CA ALA A 144 1.59 13.01 -1.61
C ALA A 144 0.65 11.91 -1.12
N ALA A 145 1.17 10.75 -0.73
CA ALA A 145 0.38 9.69 -0.12
C ALA A 145 -0.25 10.09 1.23
N ILE A 146 0.46 10.87 2.06
CA ILE A 146 -0.10 11.44 3.29
C ILE A 146 -1.20 12.47 2.96
N LEU A 147 -0.96 13.30 1.96
CA LEU A 147 -1.87 14.36 1.52
C LEU A 147 -2.73 13.95 0.32
N TRP A 148 -3.07 12.66 0.22
CA TRP A 148 -3.68 12.09 -0.99
C TRP A 148 -4.95 12.82 -1.44
N PHE A 149 -5.74 13.34 -0.50
CA PHE A 149 -6.97 14.05 -0.81
C PHE A 149 -6.73 15.39 -1.54
N MET A 150 -5.54 15.98 -1.35
CA MET A 150 -5.05 17.15 -2.09
C MET A 150 -4.43 16.74 -3.43
N GLU A 151 -3.63 15.67 -3.46
CA GLU A 151 -2.98 15.15 -4.67
C GLU A 151 -3.98 14.98 -5.83
N TRP A 152 -5.12 14.35 -5.55
CA TRP A 152 -6.13 14.06 -6.56
C TRP A 152 -7.07 15.25 -6.89
N GLY A 153 -6.83 16.42 -6.29
CA GLY A 153 -7.66 17.62 -6.43
C GLY A 153 -6.88 18.93 -6.62
N ALA A 154 -5.58 18.86 -6.91
CA ALA A 154 -4.68 20.02 -6.91
C ALA A 154 -5.05 21.11 -7.95
N ASP A 155 -5.71 20.73 -9.05
CA ASP A 155 -6.05 21.65 -10.15
C ASP A 155 -7.46 22.27 -10.05
N ASP A 156 -8.24 21.95 -9.01
CA ASP A 156 -9.65 22.34 -8.89
C ASP A 156 -9.93 23.14 -7.60
N ASP A 157 -11.11 23.80 -7.58
CA ASP A 157 -11.66 24.44 -6.38
C ASP A 157 -11.69 23.48 -5.18
N GLY A 158 -11.55 24.03 -3.96
CA GLY A 158 -11.48 23.26 -2.70
C GLY A 158 -12.63 22.29 -2.43
N LEU A 159 -13.74 22.38 -3.18
CA LEU A 159 -14.84 21.40 -3.17
C LEU A 159 -14.41 20.01 -3.66
N ARG A 160 -13.46 19.89 -4.60
CA ARG A 160 -12.95 18.59 -5.05
C ARG A 160 -12.15 17.87 -3.98
N VAL A 161 -11.38 18.62 -3.18
CA VAL A 161 -10.61 18.06 -2.06
C VAL A 161 -11.54 17.38 -1.04
N GLY A 162 -12.67 18.02 -0.70
CA GLY A 162 -13.70 17.43 0.14
C GLY A 162 -14.36 16.20 -0.50
N MET A 163 -14.64 16.27 -1.80
CA MET A 163 -15.24 15.16 -2.55
C MET A 163 -14.32 13.93 -2.62
N ASN A 164 -13.01 14.12 -2.80
CA ASN A 164 -12.02 13.05 -2.75
C ASN A 164 -12.10 12.30 -1.42
N PHE A 165 -12.24 13.03 -0.32
CA PHE A 165 -12.37 12.42 1.01
C PHE A 165 -13.62 11.56 1.14
N VAL A 166 -14.78 12.10 0.72
CA VAL A 166 -16.07 11.40 0.76
C VAL A 166 -16.03 10.15 -0.13
N MET A 167 -15.56 10.27 -1.36
CA MET A 167 -15.52 9.17 -2.32
C MET A 167 -14.57 8.05 -1.87
N ALA A 168 -13.39 8.40 -1.33
CA ALA A 168 -12.50 7.42 -0.74
C ALA A 168 -13.16 6.68 0.43
N TYR A 169 -13.88 7.39 1.29
CA TYR A 169 -14.51 6.82 2.48
C TYR A 169 -15.63 5.82 2.12
N VAL A 170 -16.45 6.20 1.14
CA VAL A 170 -17.48 5.32 0.56
C VAL A 170 -16.82 4.12 -0.10
N GLY A 171 -15.83 4.35 -0.97
CA GLY A 171 -15.09 3.29 -1.67
C GLY A 171 -14.46 2.28 -0.71
N TYR A 172 -13.75 2.76 0.32
CA TYR A 172 -13.17 1.91 1.37
C TYR A 172 -14.23 1.06 2.07
N GLY A 173 -15.42 1.61 2.32
CA GLY A 173 -16.55 0.86 2.88
C GLY A 173 -17.03 -0.27 2.02
N ILE A 174 -17.29 0.04 0.76
CA ILE A 174 -17.77 -0.93 -0.22
C ILE A 174 -16.72 -2.04 -0.40
N GLY A 175 -15.47 -1.67 -0.66
CA GLY A 175 -14.39 -2.63 -0.88
C GLY A 175 -14.11 -3.53 0.34
N SER A 176 -14.04 -2.97 1.54
CA SER A 176 -13.81 -3.76 2.76
C SER A 176 -14.96 -4.71 3.07
N ARG A 177 -16.21 -4.27 2.88
CA ARG A 177 -17.39 -5.12 3.07
C ARG A 177 -17.45 -6.25 2.04
N LEU A 178 -17.23 -5.94 0.77
CA LEU A 178 -17.17 -6.94 -0.30
C LEU A 178 -16.10 -7.99 -0.01
N ALA A 179 -14.91 -7.58 0.43
CA ALA A 179 -13.84 -8.51 0.77
C ALA A 179 -14.23 -9.46 1.91
N ASN A 180 -14.89 -8.92 2.94
CA ASN A 180 -15.36 -9.69 4.07
C ASN A 180 -16.48 -10.66 3.70
N ASP A 181 -17.50 -10.18 2.97
CA ASP A 181 -18.63 -10.99 2.55
C ASP A 181 -18.19 -12.13 1.62
N HIS A 182 -17.24 -11.85 0.71
CA HIS A 182 -16.64 -12.87 -0.17
C HIS A 182 -15.84 -13.91 0.62
N ALA A 183 -15.06 -13.48 1.63
CA ALA A 183 -14.31 -14.40 2.46
C ALA A 183 -15.21 -15.25 3.36
N ALA A 184 -16.29 -14.68 3.91
CA ALA A 184 -17.22 -15.37 4.80
C ALA A 184 -18.08 -16.41 4.07
N ARG A 185 -18.46 -16.13 2.82
CA ARG A 185 -19.33 -16.99 2.01
C ARG A 185 -18.57 -17.92 1.07
N ASP A 186 -17.24 -17.87 1.07
CA ASP A 186 -16.36 -18.53 0.08
C ASP A 186 -16.75 -18.24 -1.38
N VAL A 187 -17.42 -17.10 -1.60
CA VAL A 187 -17.82 -16.61 -2.93
C VAL A 187 -16.82 -15.56 -3.38
N GLY A 188 -15.74 -16.02 -3.99
CA GLY A 188 -14.72 -15.18 -4.59
C GLY A 188 -13.96 -16.00 -5.62
N HIS A 189 -13.23 -15.34 -6.52
CA HIS A 189 -12.49 -16.09 -7.55
C HIS A 189 -11.38 -16.91 -6.86
N PRO A 190 -11.48 -18.26 -6.81
CA PRO A 190 -10.57 -19.06 -5.99
C PRO A 190 -9.11 -18.89 -6.40
N ARG A 191 -8.86 -18.45 -7.64
CA ARG A 191 -7.51 -18.19 -8.15
C ARG A 191 -6.83 -16.99 -7.50
N LEU A 192 -7.58 -15.97 -7.08
CA LEU A 192 -7.00 -14.73 -6.52
C LEU A 192 -6.26 -15.00 -5.21
N TRP A 193 -6.80 -15.87 -4.37
CA TRP A 193 -6.29 -16.11 -3.00
C TRP A 193 -5.51 -17.42 -2.84
N ARG A 194 -5.41 -18.23 -3.90
CA ARG A 194 -4.70 -19.51 -3.85
C ARG A 194 -3.25 -19.37 -3.43
N TRP A 195 -2.56 -18.33 -3.89
CA TRP A 195 -1.17 -18.09 -3.50
C TRP A 195 -1.02 -17.76 -2.01
N THR A 196 -1.92 -16.97 -1.43
CA THR A 196 -1.87 -16.61 0.00
C THR A 196 -2.15 -17.81 0.90
N GLN A 197 -3.10 -18.66 0.51
CA GLN A 197 -3.41 -19.90 1.23
C GLN A 197 -2.22 -20.86 1.25
N ARG A 198 -1.50 -20.99 0.12
CA ARG A 198 -0.25 -21.78 0.05
C ARG A 198 0.83 -21.24 0.99
N MET A 199 1.02 -19.91 1.01
CA MET A 199 1.99 -19.27 1.90
C MET A 199 1.63 -19.47 3.37
N ARG A 200 0.34 -19.43 3.73
CA ARG A 200 -0.15 -19.72 5.07
C ARG A 200 0.08 -21.18 5.48
N ALA A 201 -0.22 -22.13 4.58
CA ALA A 201 0.03 -23.55 4.82
C ALA A 201 1.52 -23.83 5.04
N LYS A 202 2.38 -23.17 4.26
CA LYS A 202 3.83 -23.26 4.42
C LYS A 202 4.31 -22.72 5.78
N ARG A 203 3.84 -21.53 6.20
CA ARG A 203 4.17 -20.97 7.53
C ARG A 203 3.74 -21.87 8.68
N LYS A 204 2.51 -22.39 8.64
CA LYS A 204 2.05 -23.34 9.66
C LYS A 204 2.95 -24.58 9.71
N GLY A 205 3.33 -25.12 8.55
CA GLY A 205 4.25 -26.26 8.48
C GLY A 205 5.65 -25.97 9.05
N GLU A 206 6.17 -24.75 8.84
CA GLU A 206 7.46 -24.30 9.42
C GLU A 206 7.36 -24.12 10.95
N GLU A 207 6.30 -23.48 11.45
CA GLU A 207 6.05 -23.32 12.90
C GLU A 207 5.92 -24.69 13.62
N THR A 208 5.22 -25.65 13.00
CA THR A 208 5.07 -27.00 13.60
C THR A 208 6.38 -27.82 13.56
N ALA A 209 7.32 -27.46 12.69
CA ALA A 209 8.62 -28.12 12.59
C ALA A 209 9.61 -27.54 13.61
N GLU A 210 9.56 -26.23 13.89
CA GLU A 210 10.36 -25.58 14.93
C GLU A 210 9.90 -25.97 16.35
N GLU A 211 8.62 -26.23 16.59
CA GLU A 211 8.13 -26.71 17.91
C GLU A 211 8.50 -28.16 18.25
N LYS A 212 8.96 -28.95 17.25
CA LYS A 212 9.35 -30.37 17.44
C LYS A 212 10.85 -30.58 17.57
N GLN A 213 11.66 -29.53 17.52
CA GLN A 213 13.12 -29.55 17.74
C GLN A 213 13.45 -29.05 19.14
#